data_AF-A0A4Q5HI43-F1
#
_entry.id   AF-A0A4Q5HI43-F1
#
_cell.length_a   1.000
_cell.length_b   1.000
_cell.length_c   1.000
_cell.angle_alpha   90.00
_cell.angle_beta   90.00
_cell.angle_gamma   90.00
#
_symmetry.space_group_name_H-M   'P 1'
#
loop_
_entity.id
_entity.type
_entity.pdbx_description
1 polymer ?
#
loop_
_entity_poly.entity_id
_entity_poly.type
_entity_poly.pdbx_seq_one_letter_code
_entity_poly.pdbx_strand_id
1 'polypeptide(L)'
;MAKSQQITKLLKLCEEKWVEAGYFPSTVAEFKSIVKSDISSYMKEMGLEKFDSDVGIRYLESRKGLKRWQRLCHCVDFLNAALENPDVPFVKRNIQLRTYDLYGEIGEIAQKLVELKRKERVTPVTLTVYRRVLSEFNLSLHLKGIDKISELTELHVMEFLSSLKNNQSQRLFVIRAFCKYLYHEGYVKFELGTFLEGVRSPQREKIPSVYTAQEIEQIGNAINRSSYNGRRNYAIFLLASRLGLRESRN
;
A
#
# COMPACT_ATOMS: atom_id res chain seq x y z
N MET A 1 -16.82 19.31 23.61
CA MET A 1 -18.24 18.98 23.41
C MET A 1 -18.35 18.05 22.22
N ALA A 2 -19.01 16.90 22.33
CA ALA A 2 -19.22 16.01 21.19
C ALA A 2 -20.08 16.74 20.15
N LYS A 3 -19.55 16.91 18.92
CA LYS A 3 -20.34 17.46 17.82
C LYS A 3 -21.43 16.44 17.50
N SER A 4 -22.67 16.91 17.29
CA SER A 4 -23.79 16.06 16.90
C SER A 4 -24.63 16.76 15.84
N GLN A 5 -25.16 16.00 14.89
CA GLN A 5 -25.89 16.54 13.74
C GLN A 5 -26.97 15.59 13.26
N GLN A 6 -28.01 16.12 12.62
CA GLN A 6 -29.03 15.29 12.00
C GLN A 6 -28.41 14.39 10.92
N ILE A 7 -28.72 13.09 10.97
CA ILE A 7 -28.16 12.08 10.07
C ILE A 7 -28.45 12.39 8.59
N THR A 8 -29.60 13.02 8.30
CA THR A 8 -29.99 13.44 6.95
C THR A 8 -29.09 14.55 6.42
N LYS A 9 -28.73 15.53 7.27
CA LYS A 9 -27.79 16.61 6.91
C LYS A 9 -26.37 16.07 6.72
N LEU A 10 -25.93 15.17 7.61
CA LEU A 10 -24.63 14.50 7.48
C LEU A 10 -24.55 13.66 6.21
N LEU A 11 -25.61 12.93 5.87
CA LEU A 11 -25.67 12.12 4.66
C LEU A 11 -25.52 12.98 3.40
N LYS A 12 -26.18 14.13 3.34
CA LYS A 12 -26.07 15.06 2.20
C LYS A 12 -24.64 15.57 2.04
N LEU A 13 -24.01 15.98 3.14
CA LEU A 13 -22.61 16.43 3.16
C LEU A 13 -21.65 15.30 2.71
N CYS A 14 -21.83 14.08 3.23
CA CYS A 14 -21.01 12.93 2.82
C CYS A 14 -21.20 12.60 1.33
N GLU A 15 -22.41 12.72 0.80
CA GLU A 15 -22.70 12.47 -0.61
C GLU A 15 -21.94 13.43 -1.54
N GLU A 16 -22.01 14.73 -1.25
CA GLU A 16 -21.24 15.76 -1.98
C GLU A 16 -19.74 15.43 -1.93
N LYS A 17 -19.21 15.13 -0.74
CA LYS A 17 -17.79 14.81 -0.54
C LYS A 17 -17.34 13.51 -1.22
N TRP A 18 -18.17 12.48 -1.29
CA TRP A 18 -17.83 11.25 -2.01
C TRP A 18 -17.77 11.47 -3.52
N VAL A 19 -18.68 12.29 -4.06
CA VAL A 19 -18.69 12.63 -5.49
C VAL A 19 -17.46 13.46 -5.85
N GLU A 20 -17.15 14.51 -5.07
CA GLU A 20 -15.94 15.33 -5.25
C GLU A 20 -14.65 14.51 -5.17
N ALA A 21 -14.60 13.53 -4.27
CA ALA A 21 -13.46 12.63 -4.10
C ALA A 21 -13.33 11.56 -5.21
N GLY A 22 -14.26 11.52 -6.19
CA GLY A 22 -14.22 10.60 -7.33
C GLY A 22 -14.54 9.15 -6.98
N TYR A 23 -15.38 8.90 -5.97
CA TYR A 23 -15.90 7.54 -5.70
C TYR A 23 -16.83 7.09 -6.83
N PHE A 24 -16.85 5.78 -7.11
CA PHE A 24 -17.74 5.24 -8.14
C PHE A 24 -19.21 5.41 -7.73
N PRO A 25 -20.14 5.68 -8.67
CA PRO A 25 -21.57 5.86 -8.36
C PRO A 25 -22.18 4.69 -7.60
N SER A 26 -21.77 3.46 -7.92
CA SER A 26 -22.20 2.25 -7.20
C SER A 26 -21.75 2.22 -5.74
N THR A 27 -20.52 2.68 -5.47
CA THR A 27 -19.96 2.79 -4.12
C THR A 27 -20.71 3.85 -3.30
N VAL A 28 -21.04 4.99 -3.92
CA VAL A 28 -21.85 6.04 -3.29
C VAL A 28 -23.26 5.54 -2.99
N ALA A 29 -23.90 4.85 -3.94
CA ALA A 29 -25.23 4.30 -3.77
C ALA A 29 -25.31 3.28 -2.61
N GLU A 30 -24.31 2.40 -2.50
CA GLU A 30 -24.22 1.44 -1.41
C GLU A 30 -24.08 2.14 -0.04
N PHE A 31 -23.19 3.12 0.07
CA PHE A 31 -23.03 3.89 1.31
C PHE A 31 -24.29 4.67 1.69
N LYS A 32 -24.96 5.28 0.71
CA LYS A 32 -26.28 5.91 0.93
C LYS A 32 -27.31 4.91 1.45
N SER A 33 -27.33 3.71 0.88
CA SER A 33 -28.22 2.64 1.34
C SER A 33 -27.93 2.29 2.80
N ILE A 34 -26.67 2.07 3.18
CA ILE A 34 -26.29 1.71 4.55
C ILE A 34 -26.76 2.78 5.55
N VAL A 35 -26.53 4.06 5.25
CA VAL A 35 -26.94 5.16 6.14
C VAL A 35 -28.47 5.23 6.27
N LYS A 36 -29.20 5.10 5.14
CA LYS A 36 -30.67 5.21 5.12
C LYS A 36 -31.37 4.00 5.72
N SER A 37 -30.91 2.79 5.46
CA SER A 37 -31.63 1.56 5.81
C SER A 37 -31.15 0.90 7.11
N ASP A 38 -29.86 1.02 7.45
CA ASP A 38 -29.29 0.34 8.62
C ASP A 38 -29.08 1.34 9.76
N ILE A 39 -28.24 2.37 9.55
CA ILE A 39 -27.90 3.35 10.60
C ILE A 39 -29.14 4.14 11.05
N SER A 40 -29.95 4.63 10.11
CA SER A 40 -31.16 5.38 10.45
C SER A 40 -32.21 4.51 11.16
N SER A 41 -32.30 3.21 10.82
CA SER A 41 -33.21 2.28 11.51
C SER A 41 -32.76 2.03 12.94
N TYR A 42 -31.47 1.80 13.14
CA TYR A 42 -30.87 1.68 14.48
C TYR A 42 -31.10 2.93 15.33
N MET A 43 -30.91 4.13 14.77
CA MET A 43 -31.17 5.38 15.48
C MET A 43 -32.65 5.51 15.90
N LYS A 44 -33.59 5.11 15.04
CA LYS A 44 -35.02 5.10 15.37
C LYS A 44 -35.37 4.11 16.48
N GLU A 45 -34.85 2.89 16.40
CA GLU A 45 -35.04 1.85 17.43
C GLU A 45 -34.56 2.33 18.81
N MET A 46 -33.46 3.10 18.84
CA MET A 46 -32.86 3.63 20.06
C MET A 46 -33.38 5.03 20.47
N GLY A 47 -34.33 5.61 19.73
CA GLY A 47 -34.91 6.93 20.04
C GLY A 47 -33.94 8.11 19.87
N LEU A 48 -32.97 8.02 18.94
CA LEU A 48 -31.91 8.99 18.73
C LEU A 48 -32.22 9.94 17.56
N GLU A 49 -32.26 11.25 17.82
CA GLU A 49 -32.55 12.26 16.79
C GLU A 49 -31.30 12.78 16.07
N LYS A 50 -30.15 12.80 16.76
CA LYS A 50 -28.88 13.29 16.24
C LYS A 50 -27.85 12.18 16.26
N PHE A 51 -27.00 12.19 15.24
CA PHE A 51 -25.84 11.32 15.15
C PHE A 51 -24.63 12.02 15.77
N ASP A 52 -23.89 11.27 16.59
CA ASP A 52 -22.57 11.60 17.11
C ASP A 52 -21.66 10.36 17.03
N SER A 53 -20.38 10.53 17.41
CA SER A 53 -19.40 9.44 17.36
C SER A 53 -19.79 8.24 18.24
N ASP A 54 -20.43 8.48 19.39
CA ASP A 54 -20.86 7.42 20.31
C ASP A 54 -22.04 6.61 19.75
N VAL A 55 -22.96 7.26 19.02
CA VAL A 55 -23.99 6.56 18.25
C VAL A 55 -23.35 5.65 17.19
N GLY A 56 -22.33 6.14 16.49
CA GLY A 56 -21.57 5.35 15.51
C GLY A 56 -20.92 4.11 16.13
N ILE A 57 -20.27 4.26 17.30
CA ILE A 57 -19.63 3.15 18.02
C ILE A 57 -20.67 2.12 18.46
N ARG A 58 -21.76 2.54 19.11
CA ARG A 58 -22.81 1.63 19.59
C ARG A 58 -23.52 0.90 18.45
N TYR A 59 -23.75 1.59 17.33
CA TYR A 59 -24.26 0.97 16.10
C TYR A 59 -23.33 -0.14 15.61
N LEU A 60 -22.03 0.14 15.50
CA LEU A 60 -21.05 -0.87 15.11
C LEU A 60 -21.06 -2.04 16.10
N GLU A 61 -21.01 -1.80 17.40
CA GLU A 61 -21.03 -2.90 18.38
C GLU A 61 -22.23 -3.84 18.21
N SER A 62 -23.42 -3.29 17.89
CA SER A 62 -24.63 -4.08 17.61
C SER A 62 -24.60 -4.91 16.32
N ARG A 63 -23.65 -4.66 15.42
CA ARG A 63 -23.53 -5.28 14.08
C ARG A 63 -22.22 -6.08 13.92
N LYS A 64 -21.50 -6.30 15.02
CA LYS A 64 -20.21 -7.00 15.02
C LYS A 64 -20.37 -8.43 14.49
N GLY A 65 -19.48 -8.83 13.58
CA GLY A 65 -19.46 -10.19 13.01
C GLY A 65 -20.21 -10.37 11.69
N LEU A 66 -20.90 -9.35 11.17
CA LEU A 66 -21.50 -9.39 9.85
C LEU A 66 -20.43 -9.47 8.74
N LYS A 67 -20.71 -10.19 7.64
CA LYS A 67 -19.80 -10.26 6.46
C LYS A 67 -19.42 -8.87 5.91
N ARG A 68 -20.34 -7.91 5.99
CA ARG A 68 -20.14 -6.52 5.55
C ARG A 68 -19.53 -5.60 6.61
N TRP A 69 -19.01 -6.13 7.71
CA TRP A 69 -18.53 -5.36 8.87
C TRP A 69 -17.58 -4.22 8.51
N GLN A 70 -16.55 -4.48 7.72
CA GLN A 70 -15.57 -3.47 7.30
C GLN A 70 -16.23 -2.31 6.53
N ARG A 71 -17.26 -2.62 5.74
CA ARG A 71 -18.02 -1.63 4.99
C ARG A 71 -18.81 -0.70 5.91
N LEU A 72 -19.41 -1.28 6.96
CA LEU A 72 -20.12 -0.53 8.00
C LEU A 72 -19.16 0.38 8.77
N CYS A 73 -17.97 -0.11 9.13
CA CYS A 73 -16.93 0.70 9.76
C CYS A 73 -16.57 1.91 8.88
N HIS A 74 -16.28 1.69 7.60
CA HIS A 74 -15.96 2.79 6.69
C HIS A 74 -17.09 3.81 6.57
N CYS A 75 -18.36 3.38 6.53
CA CYS A 75 -19.50 4.30 6.56
C CYS A 75 -19.50 5.20 7.80
N VAL A 76 -19.30 4.60 8.98
CA VAL A 76 -19.26 5.35 10.24
C VAL A 76 -18.05 6.28 10.29
N ASP A 77 -16.90 5.83 9.81
CA ASP A 77 -15.70 6.67 9.72
C ASP A 77 -15.92 7.90 8.83
N PHE A 78 -16.62 7.76 7.69
CA PHE A 78 -16.99 8.90 6.85
C PHE A 78 -17.95 9.86 7.54
N LEU A 79 -18.95 9.34 8.25
CA LEU A 79 -19.90 10.17 9.01
C LEU A 79 -19.18 10.95 10.12
N ASN A 80 -18.30 10.28 10.87
CA ASN A 80 -17.49 10.91 11.91
C ASN A 80 -16.53 11.95 11.32
N ALA A 81 -15.86 11.64 10.22
CA ALA A 81 -14.98 12.58 9.53
C ALA A 81 -15.72 13.82 9.04
N ALA A 82 -16.92 13.66 8.47
CA ALA A 82 -17.78 14.77 8.05
C ALA A 82 -18.28 15.62 9.24
N LEU A 83 -18.51 14.98 10.39
CA LEU A 83 -18.96 15.64 11.62
C LEU A 83 -17.84 16.42 12.31
N GLU A 84 -16.63 15.85 12.39
CA GLU A 84 -15.49 16.47 13.04
C GLU A 84 -14.85 17.56 12.18
N ASN A 85 -14.66 17.26 10.89
CA ASN A 85 -13.93 18.10 9.93
C ASN A 85 -14.73 18.26 8.62
N PRO A 86 -15.78 19.11 8.61
CA PRO A 86 -16.62 19.33 7.42
C PRO A 86 -15.82 19.81 6.21
N ASP A 87 -14.82 20.66 6.42
CA ASP A 87 -14.03 21.31 5.36
C ASP A 87 -12.93 20.42 4.76
N VAL A 88 -12.63 19.26 5.39
CA VAL A 88 -11.57 18.37 4.91
C VAL A 88 -12.11 17.41 3.85
N PRO A 89 -11.61 17.42 2.60
CA PRO A 89 -12.13 16.56 1.55
C PRO A 89 -11.87 15.07 1.84
N PHE A 90 -12.76 14.20 1.35
CA PHE A 90 -12.52 12.77 1.43
C PHE A 90 -11.42 12.36 0.43
N VAL A 91 -10.50 11.51 0.88
CA VAL A 91 -9.42 11.02 0.02
C VAL A 91 -9.74 9.60 -0.39
N LYS A 92 -10.00 9.40 -1.70
CA LYS A 92 -10.00 8.06 -2.29
C LYS A 92 -8.56 7.58 -2.36
N ARG A 93 -8.21 6.51 -1.65
CA ARG A 93 -6.91 5.82 -1.85
C ARG A 93 -6.92 5.20 -3.24
N ASN A 94 -6.38 5.93 -4.22
CA ASN A 94 -6.13 5.40 -5.56
C ASN A 94 -4.97 4.42 -5.49
N ILE A 95 -5.26 3.15 -5.18
CA ILE A 95 -4.34 2.06 -5.48
C ILE A 95 -4.45 1.84 -6.98
N GLN A 96 -3.71 2.62 -7.77
CA GLN A 96 -3.48 2.23 -9.15
C GLN A 96 -2.73 0.90 -9.10
N LEU A 97 -3.38 -0.18 -9.54
CA LEU A 97 -2.74 -1.45 -9.77
C LEU A 97 -1.74 -1.22 -10.91
N ARG A 98 -0.48 -0.94 -10.56
CA ARG A 98 0.59 -0.86 -11.56
C ARG A 98 0.72 -2.25 -12.18
N THR A 99 0.46 -2.35 -13.47
CA THR A 99 0.84 -3.53 -14.25
C THR A 99 2.33 -3.47 -14.51
N TYR A 100 2.99 -4.61 -14.40
CA TYR A 100 4.41 -4.77 -14.68
C TYR A 100 4.54 -5.68 -15.89
N ASP A 101 4.23 -5.08 -17.03
CA ASP A 101 4.21 -5.76 -18.31
C ASP A 101 5.64 -5.88 -18.83
N LEU A 102 5.92 -7.05 -19.40
CA LEU A 102 7.20 -7.40 -20.02
C LEU A 102 6.86 -7.77 -21.46
N TYR A 103 7.41 -7.01 -22.41
CA TYR A 103 7.07 -7.15 -23.81
C TYR A 103 8.33 -7.16 -24.68
N GLY A 104 8.17 -7.70 -25.89
CA GLY A 104 9.26 -7.92 -26.82
C GLY A 104 10.26 -8.98 -26.33
N GLU A 105 11.33 -9.16 -27.11
CA GLU A 105 12.35 -10.19 -26.89
C GLU A 105 13.00 -10.08 -25.50
N ILE A 106 13.41 -8.87 -25.11
CA ILE A 106 14.04 -8.61 -23.81
C ILE A 106 13.05 -8.90 -22.66
N GLY A 107 11.77 -8.58 -22.86
CA GLY A 107 10.70 -8.88 -21.91
C GLY A 107 10.49 -10.37 -21.70
N GLU A 108 10.49 -11.16 -22.78
CA GLU A 108 10.40 -12.62 -22.72
C GLU A 108 11.59 -13.24 -21.98
N ILE A 109 12.80 -12.75 -22.22
CA ILE A 109 14.00 -13.20 -21.50
C ILE A 109 13.92 -12.84 -20.01
N ALA A 110 13.46 -11.63 -19.68
CA ALA A 110 13.22 -11.21 -18.31
C ALA A 110 12.17 -12.08 -17.60
N GLN A 111 11.12 -12.49 -18.32
CA GLN A 111 10.09 -13.40 -17.82
C GLN A 111 10.68 -14.79 -17.48
N LYS A 112 11.58 -15.32 -18.32
CA LYS A 112 12.30 -16.58 -18.02
C LYS A 112 13.11 -16.50 -16.72
N LEU A 113 13.79 -15.38 -16.46
CA LEU A 113 14.48 -15.17 -15.18
C LEU A 113 13.51 -15.16 -13.99
N VAL A 114 12.37 -14.48 -14.10
CA VAL A 114 11.35 -14.46 -13.04
C VAL A 114 10.84 -15.87 -12.74
N GLU A 115 10.64 -16.69 -13.77
CA GLU A 115 10.24 -18.09 -13.63
C GLU A 115 11.33 -18.96 -13.01
N LEU A 116 12.60 -18.75 -13.37
CA LEU A 116 13.73 -19.40 -12.72
C LEU A 116 13.77 -19.08 -11.23
N LYS A 117 13.66 -17.80 -10.85
CA LYS A 117 13.62 -17.39 -9.44
C LYS A 117 12.40 -17.92 -8.69
N ARG A 118 11.27 -18.12 -9.37
CA ARG A 118 10.11 -18.81 -8.79
C ARG A 118 10.43 -20.28 -8.51
N LYS A 119 11.11 -20.99 -9.42
CA LYS A 119 11.53 -22.38 -9.21
C LYS A 119 12.56 -22.51 -8.07
N GLU A 120 13.43 -21.52 -7.90
CA GLU A 120 14.34 -21.40 -6.76
C GLU A 120 13.64 -21.08 -5.42
N ARG A 121 12.30 -20.99 -5.39
CA ARG A 121 11.47 -20.72 -4.19
C ARG A 121 11.77 -19.37 -3.53
N VAL A 122 12.14 -18.38 -4.33
CA VAL A 122 12.28 -16.99 -3.87
C VAL A 122 10.91 -16.44 -3.43
N THR A 123 10.90 -15.60 -2.38
CA THR A 123 9.64 -15.11 -1.78
C THR A 123 8.77 -14.32 -2.79
N PRO A 124 7.42 -14.32 -2.64
CA PRO A 124 6.52 -13.59 -3.54
C PRO A 124 6.82 -12.09 -3.62
N VAL A 125 7.19 -11.48 -2.48
CA VAL A 125 7.59 -10.07 -2.40
C VAL A 125 8.84 -9.82 -3.25
N THR A 126 9.85 -10.69 -3.15
CA THR A 126 11.05 -10.57 -3.97
C THR A 126 10.73 -10.76 -5.46
N LEU A 127 9.87 -11.71 -5.83
CA LEU A 127 9.43 -11.88 -7.23
C LEU A 127 8.72 -10.63 -7.77
N THR A 128 7.92 -9.96 -6.92
CA THR A 128 7.28 -8.68 -7.27
C THR A 128 8.32 -7.59 -7.53
N VAL A 129 9.39 -7.54 -6.73
CA VAL A 129 10.51 -6.62 -6.94
C VAL A 129 11.23 -6.90 -8.26
N TYR A 130 11.52 -8.18 -8.57
CA TYR A 130 12.10 -8.56 -9.86
C TYR A 130 11.24 -8.09 -11.02
N ARG A 131 9.94 -8.43 -11.01
CA ARG A 131 9.03 -8.09 -12.09
C ARG A 131 8.90 -6.58 -12.29
N ARG A 132 8.78 -5.82 -11.19
CA ARG A 132 8.74 -4.34 -11.25
C ARG A 132 9.99 -3.77 -11.90
N VAL A 133 11.17 -4.12 -11.39
CA VAL A 133 12.43 -3.53 -11.86
C VAL A 133 12.70 -3.93 -13.32
N LEU A 134 12.45 -5.18 -13.68
CA LEU A 134 12.64 -5.66 -15.05
C LEU A 134 11.66 -5.02 -16.03
N SER A 135 10.41 -4.79 -15.64
CA SER A 135 9.43 -4.07 -16.46
C SER A 135 9.82 -2.60 -16.65
N GLU A 136 10.26 -1.91 -15.59
CA GLU A 136 10.80 -0.55 -15.68
C GLU A 136 12.03 -0.49 -16.59
N PHE A 137 12.91 -1.50 -16.53
CA PHE A 137 14.08 -1.58 -17.39
C PHE A 137 13.71 -1.84 -18.86
N ASN A 138 12.84 -2.83 -19.11
CA ASN A 138 12.33 -3.15 -20.45
C ASN A 138 11.65 -1.94 -21.09
N LEU A 139 10.81 -1.21 -20.35
CA LEU A 139 10.23 0.05 -20.82
C LEU A 139 11.28 1.12 -21.12
N SER A 140 12.30 1.26 -20.27
CA SER A 140 13.36 2.25 -20.52
C SER A 140 14.18 1.97 -21.78
N LEU A 141 14.35 0.68 -22.13
CA LEU A 141 15.03 0.25 -23.35
C LEU A 141 14.14 0.47 -24.58
N HIS A 142 12.87 0.08 -24.48
CA HIS A 142 11.91 0.27 -25.57
C HIS A 142 11.73 1.75 -25.93
N LEU A 143 11.65 2.64 -24.93
CA LEU A 143 11.58 4.09 -25.16
C LEU A 143 12.82 4.66 -25.87
N LYS A 144 13.94 3.94 -25.84
CA LYS A 144 15.18 4.28 -26.57
C LYS A 144 15.31 3.55 -27.90
N GLY A 145 14.30 2.77 -28.29
CA GLY A 145 14.29 1.97 -29.52
C GLY A 145 15.16 0.72 -29.46
N ILE A 146 15.48 0.23 -28.25
CA ILE A 146 16.28 -0.98 -28.05
C ILE A 146 15.33 -2.14 -27.78
N ASP A 147 15.02 -2.90 -28.83
CA ASP A 147 14.05 -4.00 -28.76
C ASP A 147 14.71 -5.38 -28.79
N LYS A 148 15.93 -5.47 -29.34
CA LYS A 148 16.68 -6.73 -29.46
C LYS A 148 17.73 -6.87 -28.38
N ILE A 149 17.95 -8.11 -27.91
CA ILE A 149 18.97 -8.35 -26.88
C ILE A 149 20.39 -8.07 -27.38
N SER A 150 20.65 -8.25 -28.67
CA SER A 150 21.94 -7.99 -29.30
C SER A 150 22.36 -6.52 -29.29
N GLU A 151 21.41 -5.61 -29.12
CA GLU A 151 21.63 -4.16 -29.08
C GLU A 151 21.88 -3.66 -27.65
N LEU A 152 21.75 -4.54 -26.66
CA LEU A 152 21.98 -4.20 -25.26
C LEU A 152 23.47 -3.98 -24.99
N THR A 153 23.79 -2.82 -24.41
CA THR A 153 25.17 -2.43 -24.05
C THR A 153 25.26 -2.04 -22.58
N GLU A 154 26.47 -1.95 -22.06
CA GLU A 154 26.76 -1.50 -20.70
C GLU A 154 26.24 -0.08 -20.43
N LEU A 155 26.29 0.79 -21.43
CA LEU A 155 25.80 2.17 -21.33
C LEU A 155 24.31 2.22 -21.00
N HIS A 156 23.50 1.38 -21.65
CA HIS A 156 22.06 1.32 -21.40
C HIS A 156 21.74 0.87 -19.97
N VAL A 157 22.52 -0.07 -19.44
CA VAL A 157 22.41 -0.54 -18.06
C VAL A 157 22.78 0.57 -17.07
N MET A 158 23.90 1.27 -17.32
CA MET A 158 24.37 2.36 -16.46
C MET A 158 23.42 3.54 -16.44
N GLU A 159 22.87 3.93 -17.60
CA GLU A 159 21.86 4.98 -17.71
C GLU A 159 20.57 4.62 -16.98
N PHE A 160 20.12 3.37 -17.08
CA PHE A 160 18.98 2.92 -16.28
C PHE A 160 19.30 3.04 -14.79
N LEU A 161 20.44 2.52 -14.33
CA LEU A 161 20.79 2.59 -12.91
C LEU A 161 20.94 4.05 -12.41
N SER A 162 21.44 4.97 -13.23
CA SER A 162 21.60 6.39 -12.85
C SER A 162 20.29 7.21 -12.90
N SER A 163 19.30 6.80 -13.70
CA SER A 163 18.07 7.58 -13.97
C SER A 163 17.17 7.90 -12.76
N LEU A 164 17.22 7.14 -11.66
CA LEU A 164 16.30 7.33 -10.52
C LEU A 164 17.03 7.24 -9.18
N LYS A 165 16.80 8.21 -8.29
CA LYS A 165 17.42 8.28 -6.96
C LYS A 165 16.78 7.31 -5.93
N ASN A 166 15.54 6.89 -6.14
CA ASN A 166 14.82 6.00 -5.22
C ASN A 166 15.03 4.51 -5.57
N ASN A 167 15.13 3.66 -4.55
CA ASN A 167 15.27 2.19 -4.67
C ASN A 167 16.48 1.69 -5.47
N GLN A 168 17.55 2.50 -5.56
CA GLN A 168 18.84 2.17 -6.17
C GLN A 168 19.36 0.77 -5.81
N SER A 169 19.29 0.38 -4.54
CA SER A 169 19.72 -0.94 -4.06
C SER A 169 18.96 -2.10 -4.71
N GLN A 170 17.63 -2.01 -4.77
CA GLN A 170 16.78 -3.04 -5.36
C GLN A 170 16.99 -3.13 -6.87
N ARG A 171 17.14 -1.98 -7.54
CA ARG A 171 17.41 -1.94 -8.98
C ARG A 171 18.74 -2.60 -9.30
N LEU A 172 19.81 -2.17 -8.62
CA LEU A 172 21.14 -2.73 -8.79
C LEU A 172 21.17 -4.24 -8.53
N PHE A 173 20.48 -4.69 -7.47
CA PHE A 173 20.39 -6.12 -7.15
C PHE A 173 19.72 -6.94 -8.27
N VAL A 174 18.56 -6.50 -8.76
CA VAL A 174 17.82 -7.21 -9.82
C VAL A 174 18.56 -7.15 -11.15
N ILE A 175 19.07 -5.97 -11.54
CA ILE A 175 19.79 -5.78 -12.80
C ILE A 175 21.08 -6.61 -12.84
N ARG A 176 21.83 -6.69 -11.73
CA ARG A 176 22.96 -7.63 -11.64
C ARG A 176 22.55 -9.06 -11.88
N ALA A 177 21.47 -9.51 -11.22
CA ALA A 177 20.98 -10.87 -11.39
C ALA A 177 20.56 -11.13 -12.85
N PHE A 178 19.97 -10.14 -13.52
CA PHE A 178 19.62 -10.21 -14.93
C PHE A 178 20.85 -10.26 -15.83
N CYS A 179 21.83 -9.38 -15.66
CA CYS A 179 23.07 -9.41 -16.45
C CYS A 179 23.83 -10.74 -16.29
N LYS A 180 23.90 -11.29 -15.07
CA LYS A 180 24.49 -12.61 -14.82
C LYS A 180 23.71 -13.73 -15.50
N TYR A 181 22.37 -13.66 -15.47
CA TYR A 181 21.51 -14.61 -16.18
C TYR A 181 21.72 -14.55 -17.71
N LEU A 182 21.78 -13.34 -18.29
CA LEU A 182 22.01 -13.16 -19.72
C LEU A 182 23.33 -13.80 -20.18
N TYR A 183 24.40 -13.63 -19.38
CA TYR A 183 25.70 -14.21 -19.68
C TYR A 183 25.70 -15.74 -19.54
N HIS A 184 25.15 -16.27 -18.44
CA HIS A 184 25.11 -17.70 -18.17
C HIS A 184 24.32 -18.48 -19.24
N GLU A 185 23.21 -17.93 -19.71
CA GLU A 185 22.39 -18.55 -20.75
C GLU A 185 22.87 -18.24 -22.19
N GLY A 186 23.96 -17.48 -22.34
CA GLY A 186 24.57 -17.20 -23.64
C GLY A 186 23.85 -16.16 -24.50
N TYR A 187 22.93 -15.36 -23.94
CA TYR A 187 22.26 -14.27 -24.66
C TYR A 187 23.22 -13.12 -25.00
N VAL A 188 24.27 -12.94 -24.21
CA VAL A 188 25.33 -11.93 -24.42
C VAL A 188 26.70 -12.58 -24.34
N LYS A 189 27.64 -12.11 -25.18
CA LYS A 189 28.99 -12.68 -25.30
C LYS A 189 29.95 -12.22 -24.18
N PHE A 190 29.64 -11.10 -23.54
CA PHE A 190 30.48 -10.48 -22.52
C PHE A 190 29.72 -10.39 -21.21
N GLU A 191 30.43 -10.58 -20.10
CA GLU A 191 29.81 -10.56 -18.77
C GLU A 191 29.48 -9.11 -18.37
N LEU A 192 28.29 -8.65 -18.80
CA LEU A 192 27.65 -7.40 -18.37
C LEU A 192 27.55 -7.28 -16.83
N GLY A 193 27.72 -8.36 -16.07
CA GLY A 193 27.70 -8.34 -14.61
C GLY A 193 28.97 -7.75 -13.98
N THR A 194 30.12 -7.83 -14.65
CA THR A 194 31.45 -7.54 -14.06
C THR A 194 31.62 -6.08 -13.66
N PHE A 195 31.22 -5.13 -14.52
CA PHE A 195 31.29 -3.71 -14.19
C PHE A 195 30.38 -3.32 -13.01
N LEU A 196 29.34 -4.12 -12.74
CA LEU A 196 28.44 -3.89 -11.62
C LEU A 196 29.00 -4.39 -10.29
N GLU A 197 30.03 -5.25 -10.25
CA GLU A 197 30.51 -5.87 -9.00
C GLU A 197 31.13 -4.84 -8.04
N GLY A 198 31.79 -3.80 -8.57
CA GLY A 198 32.36 -2.71 -7.77
C GLY A 198 31.35 -1.66 -7.31
N VAL A 199 30.15 -1.62 -7.89
CA VAL A 199 29.16 -0.55 -7.62
C VAL A 199 28.52 -0.77 -6.24
N ARG A 200 28.73 0.11 -5.28
CA ARG A 200 27.99 0.04 -4.01
C ARG A 200 26.72 0.86 -4.11
N SER A 201 25.58 0.29 -3.69
CA SER A 201 24.38 1.11 -3.49
C SER A 201 24.68 2.11 -2.37
N PRO A 202 24.30 3.39 -2.52
CA PRO A 202 24.42 4.35 -1.44
C PRO A 202 23.66 3.80 -0.23
N GLN A 203 24.36 3.68 0.90
CA GLN A 203 23.74 3.33 2.16
C GLN A 203 22.95 4.55 2.60
N ARG A 204 21.62 4.44 2.68
CA ARG A 204 20.82 5.51 3.26
C ARG A 204 21.33 5.76 4.68
N GLU A 205 21.61 7.02 4.99
CA GLU A 205 21.88 7.43 6.37
C GLU A 205 20.75 6.89 7.25
N LYS A 206 21.13 6.05 8.21
CA LYS A 206 20.17 5.52 9.16
C LYS A 206 19.84 6.66 10.10
N ILE A 207 18.63 7.20 9.98
CA ILE A 207 18.05 8.00 11.06
C ILE A 207 18.07 7.09 12.31
N PRO A 208 18.67 7.52 13.43
CA PRO A 208 18.60 6.78 14.68
C PRO A 208 17.13 6.57 15.01
N SER A 209 16.68 5.32 14.96
CA SER A 209 15.29 4.91 15.27
C SER A 209 15.21 4.31 16.66
N VAL A 210 16.03 4.83 17.58
CA VAL A 210 16.09 4.35 18.94
C VAL A 210 15.12 5.19 19.75
N TYR A 211 14.06 4.55 20.23
CA TYR A 211 13.10 5.17 21.13
C TYR A 211 13.56 4.95 22.58
N THR A 212 13.50 6.00 23.38
CA THR A 212 13.69 5.94 24.83
C THR A 212 12.52 5.20 25.50
N ALA A 213 12.73 4.71 26.72
CA ALA A 213 11.67 4.05 27.48
C ALA A 213 10.45 4.97 27.70
N GLN A 214 10.68 6.27 27.89
CA GLN A 214 9.61 7.26 28.05
C GLN A 214 8.79 7.43 26.77
N GLU A 215 9.44 7.50 25.60
CA GLU A 215 8.74 7.60 24.31
C GLU A 215 7.91 6.33 24.03
N ILE A 216 8.45 5.14 24.34
CA ILE A 216 7.70 3.88 24.21
C ILE A 216 6.47 3.88 25.12
N GLU A 217 6.60 4.37 26.36
CA GLU A 217 5.49 4.48 27.30
C GLU A 217 4.42 5.46 26.82
N GLN A 218 4.83 6.64 26.33
CA GLN A 218 3.93 7.64 25.76
C GLN A 218 3.14 7.08 24.58
N ILE A 219 3.79 6.39 23.64
CA ILE A 219 3.13 5.75 22.50
C ILE A 219 2.14 4.69 23.00
N GLY A 220 2.54 3.86 23.96
CA GLY A 220 1.69 2.83 24.55
C GLY A 220 0.44 3.40 25.23
N ASN A 221 0.55 4.56 25.87
CA ASN A 221 -0.55 5.24 26.56
C ASN A 221 -1.50 5.97 25.60
N ALA A 222 -1.01 6.41 24.44
CA ALA A 222 -1.83 7.02 23.41
C ALA A 222 -2.77 6.03 22.68
N ILE A 223 -2.52 4.71 22.77
CA ILE A 223 -3.38 3.70 22.14
C ILE A 223 -4.69 3.58 22.92
N ASN A 224 -5.82 3.89 22.28
CA ASN A 224 -7.14 3.78 22.89
C ASN A 224 -7.53 2.31 23.18
N ARG A 225 -7.44 1.87 24.43
CA ARG A 225 -7.71 0.48 24.87
C ARG A 225 -9.19 0.17 25.11
N SER A 226 -10.13 1.11 24.91
CA SER A 226 -11.56 0.84 25.12
C SER A 226 -12.16 -0.04 24.01
N SER A 227 -11.60 0.03 22.80
CA SER A 227 -12.05 -0.77 21.66
C SER A 227 -11.33 -2.12 21.57
N TYR A 228 -11.97 -3.10 20.93
CA TYR A 228 -11.34 -4.39 20.60
C TYR A 228 -10.05 -4.21 19.77
N ASN A 229 -10.09 -3.36 18.74
CA ASN A 229 -8.94 -3.07 17.88
C ASN A 229 -7.81 -2.40 18.66
N GLY A 230 -8.14 -1.52 19.59
CA GLY A 230 -7.16 -0.84 20.43
C GLY A 230 -6.44 -1.75 21.41
N ARG A 231 -7.16 -2.69 22.05
CA ARG A 231 -6.54 -3.74 22.87
C ARG A 231 -5.59 -4.62 22.07
N ARG A 232 -6.00 -5.01 20.86
CA ARG A 232 -5.14 -5.76 19.92
C ARG A 232 -3.90 -4.95 19.53
N ASN A 233 -4.05 -3.68 19.15
CA ASN A 233 -2.94 -2.82 18.76
C ASN A 233 -1.96 -2.60 19.90
N TYR A 234 -2.46 -2.41 21.13
CA TYR A 234 -1.62 -2.29 22.32
C TYR A 234 -0.83 -3.57 22.61
N ALA A 235 -1.46 -4.74 22.51
CA ALA A 235 -0.77 -6.02 22.67
C ALA A 235 0.33 -6.24 21.60
N ILE A 236 0.03 -5.95 20.33
CA ILE A 236 1.02 -6.04 19.24
C ILE A 236 2.18 -5.06 19.48
N PHE A 237 1.89 -3.83 19.91
CA PHE A 237 2.89 -2.82 20.24
C PHE A 237 3.81 -3.30 21.38
N LEU A 238 3.26 -3.87 22.45
CA LEU A 238 4.06 -4.42 23.56
C LEU A 238 4.96 -5.58 23.12
N LEU A 239 4.45 -6.47 22.25
CA LEU A 239 5.25 -7.57 21.70
C LEU A 239 6.40 -7.03 20.85
N ALA A 240 6.13 -6.06 19.97
CA ALA A 240 7.15 -5.45 19.12
C ALA A 240 8.23 -4.71 19.93
N SER A 241 7.83 -3.90 20.92
CA SER A 241 8.76 -3.07 21.70
C SER A 241 9.63 -3.87 22.68
N ARG A 242 9.13 -4.98 23.22
CA ARG A 242 9.86 -5.79 24.22
C ARG A 242 10.65 -6.95 23.63
N LEU A 243 10.14 -7.56 22.55
CA LEU A 243 10.74 -8.75 21.95
C LEU A 243 11.52 -8.46 20.67
N GLY A 244 11.42 -7.23 20.13
CA GLY A 244 12.12 -6.85 18.90
C GLY A 244 11.69 -7.65 17.66
N LEU A 245 10.48 -8.23 17.71
CA LEU A 245 9.94 -9.01 16.60
C LEU A 245 9.76 -8.11 15.38
N ARG A 246 10.26 -8.57 14.23
CA ARG A 246 10.02 -7.92 12.95
C ARG A 246 8.69 -8.42 12.40
N GLU A 247 7.92 -7.50 11.83
CA GLU A 247 6.77 -7.88 11.01
C GLU A 247 7.25 -8.74 9.84
N SER A 248 6.75 -9.97 9.74
CA SER A 248 6.89 -10.76 8.54
C SER A 248 5.81 -10.34 7.55
N ARG A 249 6.23 -9.75 6.43
CA ARG A 249 5.34 -9.64 5.26
C ARG A 249 5.28 -11.02 4.61
N ASN A 250 4.18 -11.73 4.82
CA ASN A 250 3.78 -12.84 3.95
C ASN A 250 3.20 -12.28 2.64
#